data_AF-A0A151X4F0-F1
#
_entry.id   AF-A0A151X4F0-F1
#
_cell.length_a   1.000
_cell.length_b   1.000
_cell.length_c   1.000
_cell.angle_alpha   90.00
_cell.angle_beta   90.00
_cell.angle_gamma   90.00
#
_symmetry.space_group_name_H-M   'P 1'
#
loop_
_entity.id
_entity.type
_entity.pdbx_description
1 polymer ?
#
loop_
_entity_poly.entity_id
_entity_poly.type
_entity_poly.pdbx_seq_one_letter_code
_entity_poly.pdbx_strand_id
1 'polypeptide(L)'
;MMRLYESGDQSTWLLGDSGYSLEPWLMTPIIGAAEGSAEARYTECHSSTRNYVERTFGLLKNVWRCLLSHRVLHYAPVTASNIITSCAVLHNIRFRFNLMHKKFDID
;
A
#
# COMPACT_ATOMS: atom_id res chain seq x y z
N MET A 1 2.95 -15.31 -0.51
CA MET A 1 3.39 -15.12 0.88
C MET A 1 3.18 -16.36 1.71
N MET A 2 1.95 -16.83 1.93
CA MET A 2 1.72 -18.16 2.56
C MET A 2 2.55 -19.28 1.94
N ARG A 3 2.54 -19.42 0.60
CA ARG A 3 3.39 -20.41 -0.11
C ARG A 3 4.89 -20.25 0.11
N LEU A 4 5.37 -19.01 0.29
CA LEU A 4 6.80 -18.75 0.54
C LEU A 4 7.16 -19.20 1.97
N TYR A 5 6.32 -18.83 2.94
CA TYR A 5 6.45 -19.31 4.31
C TYR A 5 6.41 -20.84 4.41
N GLU A 6 5.46 -21.50 3.72
CA GLU A 6 5.37 -22.96 3.65
C GLU A 6 6.60 -23.61 3.00
N SER A 7 7.27 -22.91 2.08
CA SER A 7 8.54 -23.35 1.48
C SER A 7 9.76 -23.13 2.38
N GLY A 8 9.57 -22.55 3.58
CA GLY A 8 10.62 -22.28 4.56
C GLY A 8 11.19 -20.87 4.53
N ASP A 9 10.68 -19.96 3.69
CA ASP A 9 11.10 -18.56 3.70
C ASP A 9 10.55 -17.83 4.94
N GLN A 10 11.45 -17.48 5.84
CA GLN A 10 11.16 -16.68 7.05
C GLN A 10 11.81 -15.30 7.01
N SER A 11 12.26 -14.84 5.83
CA SER A 11 12.91 -13.54 5.68
C SER A 11 11.97 -12.43 5.18
N THR A 12 10.72 -12.80 4.83
CA THR A 12 9.78 -11.90 4.18
C THR A 12 8.45 -11.85 4.93
N TRP A 13 8.00 -10.63 5.28
CA TRP A 13 6.68 -10.38 5.87
C TRP A 13 5.87 -9.38 5.04
N LEU A 14 4.56 -9.55 5.04
CA LEU A 14 3.62 -8.54 4.60
C LEU A 14 3.28 -7.59 5.75
N LEU A 15 2.96 -6.34 5.42
CA LEU A 15 2.47 -5.35 6.38
C LEU A 15 0.96 -5.13 6.17
N GLY A 16 0.14 -5.72 7.03
CA GLY A 16 -1.31 -5.55 7.09
C GLY A 16 -1.74 -4.34 7.90
N ASP A 17 -2.98 -3.87 7.71
CA ASP A 17 -3.61 -2.94 8.66
C ASP A 17 -4.24 -3.72 9.80
N SER A 18 -4.84 -2.98 10.74
CA SER A 18 -5.59 -3.53 11.87
C SER A 18 -6.82 -4.35 11.47
N GLY A 19 -7.25 -4.32 10.21
CA GLY A 19 -8.36 -5.13 9.70
C GLY A 19 -7.98 -6.59 9.42
N TYR A 20 -6.68 -6.90 9.36
CA TYR A 20 -6.20 -8.26 9.18
C TYR A 20 -5.81 -8.91 10.51
N SER A 21 -5.92 -10.23 10.57
CA SER A 21 -5.36 -11.03 11.66
C SER A 21 -3.84 -11.12 11.53
N LEU A 22 -3.14 -11.19 12.66
CA LEU A 22 -1.70 -11.44 12.70
C LEU A 22 -1.43 -12.88 12.23
N GLU A 23 -0.49 -13.05 11.31
CA GLU A 23 -0.08 -14.36 10.78
C GLU A 23 1.45 -14.48 10.76
N PRO A 24 2.04 -15.70 10.69
CA PRO A 24 3.48 -15.89 10.62
C PRO A 24 4.19 -15.13 9.49
N TRP A 25 3.45 -14.78 8.43
CA TRP A 25 3.92 -14.05 7.24
C TRP A 25 3.24 -12.68 7.06
N LEU A 26 2.38 -12.23 8.00
CA LEU A 26 1.67 -10.95 7.97
C LEU A 26 1.75 -10.25 9.32
N MET A 27 2.47 -9.14 9.35
CA MET A 27 2.58 -8.27 10.50
C MET A 27 1.45 -7.24 10.48
N THR A 28 0.82 -7.02 11.63
CA THR A 28 -0.25 -6.03 11.84
C THR A 28 0.13 -5.12 13.01
N PRO A 29 -0.42 -3.89 13.09
CA PRO A 29 -0.13 -3.00 14.21
C PRO A 29 -0.67 -3.57 15.53
N ILE A 30 0.05 -3.35 16.62
CA ILE A 30 -0.40 -3.73 17.97
C ILE A 30 -1.26 -2.60 18.52
N ILE A 31 -2.56 -2.85 18.65
CA ILE A 31 -3.55 -1.87 19.13
C ILE A 31 -3.48 -1.81 20.66
N GLY A 32 -3.48 -0.61 21.23
CA GLY A 32 -3.48 -0.41 22.69
C GLY A 32 -2.14 -0.71 23.36
N ALA A 33 -1.03 -0.67 22.62
CA ALA A 33 0.30 -0.76 23.19
C ALA A 33 0.53 0.35 24.23
N ALA A 34 1.17 -0.01 25.35
CA ALA A 34 1.51 0.95 26.39
C ALA A 34 2.50 2.01 25.88
N GLU A 35 2.28 3.27 26.23
CA GLU A 35 3.13 4.37 25.77
C GLU A 35 4.61 4.14 26.17
N GLY A 36 5.53 4.38 25.23
CA GLY A 36 6.96 4.15 25.41
C GLY A 36 7.43 2.70 25.34
N SER A 37 6.52 1.72 25.21
CA SER A 37 6.87 0.30 25.09
C SER A 37 7.52 -0.03 23.73
N ALA A 38 8.11 -1.23 23.62
CA ALA A 38 8.66 -1.69 22.35
C ALA A 38 7.57 -1.90 21.29
N GLU A 39 6.40 -2.36 21.72
CA GLU A 39 5.20 -2.54 20.91
C GLU A 39 4.68 -1.20 20.38
N ALA A 40 4.69 -0.14 21.20
CA ALA A 40 4.30 1.19 20.76
C ALA A 40 5.24 1.72 19.66
N ARG A 41 6.56 1.57 19.84
CA ARG A 41 7.56 1.94 18.82
C ARG A 41 7.39 1.14 17.54
N TYR A 42 7.12 -0.16 17.66
CA TYR A 42 6.80 -1.01 16.51
C TYR A 42 5.56 -0.51 15.76
N THR A 43 4.45 -0.27 16.47
CA THR A 43 3.20 0.21 15.87
C THR A 43 3.38 1.58 15.21
N GLU A 44 4.17 2.47 15.80
CA GLU A 44 4.51 3.78 15.21
C GLU A 44 5.26 3.60 13.88
N CYS A 45 6.33 2.80 13.86
CA CYS A 45 7.10 2.51 12.65
C CYS A 45 6.24 1.85 11.57
N HIS A 46 5.41 0.87 11.96
CA HIS A 46 4.47 0.17 11.08
C HIS A 46 3.47 1.12 10.44
N SER A 47 2.84 1.98 11.26
CA SER A 47 1.83 2.94 10.82
C SER A 47 2.44 4.02 9.93
N SER A 48 3.63 4.52 10.26
CA SER A 48 4.37 5.48 9.44
C SER A 48 4.69 4.90 8.06
N THR A 49 5.18 3.66 8.02
CA THR A 49 5.47 2.95 6.77
C THR A 49 4.21 2.81 5.90
N ARG A 50 3.08 2.42 6.52
CA ARG A 50 1.80 2.29 5.80
C ARG A 50 1.26 3.64 5.29
N ASN A 51 1.46 4.73 6.04
CA ASN A 51 1.03 6.06 5.64
C ASN A 51 1.61 6.44 4.26
N TYR A 52 2.88 6.14 3.98
CA TYR A 52 3.47 6.36 2.65
C TYR A 52 2.76 5.61 1.52
N VAL A 53 2.34 4.37 1.78
CA VAL A 53 1.61 3.55 0.79
C VAL A 53 0.21 4.12 0.55
N GLU A 54 -0.49 4.50 1.61
CA GLU A 54 -1.84 5.07 1.54
C GLU A 54 -1.85 6.41 0.79
N ARG A 55 -0.88 7.27 1.11
CA ARG A 55 -0.58 8.51 0.38
C ARG A 55 -0.33 8.29 -1.10
N THR A 56 0.52 7.32 -1.43
CA THR A 56 0.79 6.93 -2.82
C THR A 56 -0.48 6.51 -3.56
N PHE A 57 -1.36 5.74 -2.91
CA PHE A 57 -2.65 5.38 -3.50
C PHE A 57 -3.60 6.58 -3.63
N GLY A 58 -3.59 7.51 -2.68
CA GLY A 58 -4.31 8.78 -2.76
C GLY A 58 -3.90 9.57 -4.00
N LEU A 59 -2.60 9.79 -4.18
CA LEU A 59 -2.02 10.47 -5.34
C LEU A 59 -2.38 9.76 -6.65
N LEU A 60 -2.18 8.43 -6.72
CA LEU A 60 -2.51 7.66 -7.92
C LEU A 60 -3.99 7.80 -8.29
N LYS A 61 -4.91 7.74 -7.32
CA LYS A 61 -6.35 7.90 -7.57
C LYS A 61 -6.72 9.35 -7.95
N ASN A 62 -6.02 10.34 -7.39
CA ASN A 62 -6.27 11.75 -7.70
C ASN A 62 -5.89 12.09 -9.14
N VAL A 63 -4.74 11.58 -9.59
CA VAL A 63 -4.22 11.75 -10.96
C VAL A 63 -4.99 10.86 -11.94
N TRP A 64 -5.03 9.56 -11.66
CA TRP A 64 -5.65 8.55 -12.52
C TRP A 64 -7.05 8.26 -12.04
N ARG A 65 -7.98 9.14 -12.43
CA ARG A 65 -9.38 9.08 -12.02
C ARG A 65 -10.09 7.77 -12.40
N CYS A 66 -9.54 7.00 -13.33
CA CYS A 66 -10.02 5.64 -13.63
C CYS A 66 -9.87 4.66 -12.45
N LEU A 67 -9.03 4.97 -11.46
CA LEU A 67 -8.85 4.20 -10.21
C LEU A 67 -9.80 4.64 -9.08
N LEU A 68 -10.59 5.71 -9.25
CA LEU A 68 -11.51 6.17 -8.21
C LEU A 68 -12.71 5.24 -8.08
N SER A 69 -12.90 4.74 -6.85
CA SER A 69 -13.93 3.78 -6.45
C SER A 69 -15.38 4.25 -6.54
N HIS A 70 -15.67 5.49 -6.98
CA HIS A 70 -17.05 5.88 -7.29
C HIS A 70 -17.65 5.04 -8.43
N ARG A 71 -16.80 4.33 -9.17
CA ARG A 71 -17.17 3.19 -9.99
C ARG A 71 -16.23 2.06 -9.55
N VAL A 72 -16.74 1.05 -8.85
CA VAL A 72 -16.00 -0.20 -8.66
C VAL A 72 -15.42 -0.57 -10.03
N LEU A 73 -14.13 -0.92 -10.12
CA LEU A 73 -13.57 -1.36 -11.38
C LEU A 73 -14.36 -2.62 -11.79
N HIS A 74 -15.36 -2.47 -12.66
CA HIS A 74 -16.24 -3.55 -13.13
C HIS A 74 -15.50 -4.41 -14.17
N TYR A 75 -14.26 -4.76 -13.86
CA TYR A 75 -13.38 -5.54 -14.70
C TYR A 75 -12.98 -6.80 -13.98
N ALA A 76 -12.74 -7.86 -14.75
CA ALA A 76 -12.12 -9.06 -14.21
C ALA A 76 -10.78 -8.71 -13.53
N PRO A 77 -10.36 -9.46 -12.49
CA PRO A 77 -9.14 -9.17 -11.72
C PRO A 77 -7.89 -8.94 -12.59
N VAL A 78 -7.75 -9.70 -13.67
CA VAL A 78 -6.63 -9.56 -14.63
C VAL A 78 -6.63 -8.18 -15.30
N THR A 79 -7.79 -7.76 -15.82
CA THR A 79 -7.93 -6.46 -16.47
C THR A 79 -7.77 -5.32 -15.46
N ALA A 80 -8.31 -5.46 -14.25
CA ALA A 80 -8.11 -4.49 -13.19
C ALA A 80 -6.63 -4.34 -12.82
N SER A 81 -5.90 -5.45 -12.70
CA SER A 81 -4.46 -5.43 -12.46
C SER A 81 -3.70 -4.72 -13.59
N ASN A 82 -4.06 -4.96 -14.85
CA ASN A 82 -3.42 -4.29 -15.98
C ASN A 82 -3.65 -2.77 -15.98
N ILE A 83 -4.86 -2.33 -15.62
CA ILE A 83 -5.18 -0.90 -15.50
C ILE A 83 -4.33 -0.26 -14.40
N ILE A 84 -4.25 -0.89 -13.22
CA ILE A 84 -3.47 -0.42 -12.08
C ILE A 84 -1.98 -0.34 -12.44
N THR A 85 -1.42 -1.40 -13.03
CA THR A 85 -0.01 -1.44 -13.47
C THR A 85 0.28 -0.35 -14.49
N SER A 86 -0.62 -0.15 -15.47
CA SER A 86 -0.45 0.90 -16.48
C SER A 86 -0.41 2.29 -15.84
N CYS A 87 -1.29 2.57 -14.86
CA CYS A 87 -1.29 3.83 -14.13
C CYS A 87 0.02 4.05 -13.34
N ALA A 88 0.54 3.00 -12.70
CA ALA A 88 1.81 3.06 -11.98
C ALA A 88 3.00 3.31 -12.93
N VAL A 89 3.06 2.62 -14.07
CA VAL A 89 4.11 2.82 -15.10
C VAL A 89 4.07 4.26 -15.64
N LEU A 90 2.88 4.76 -15.99
CA LEU A 90 2.71 6.13 -16.46
C LEU A 90 3.08 7.15 -15.38
N HIS A 91 2.75 6.89 -14.12
CA HIS A 91 3.15 7.76 -13.01
C HIS A 91 4.67 7.82 -12.86
N ASN A 92 5.36 6.68 -12.96
CA ASN A 92 6.82 6.64 -12.91
C ASN A 92 7.48 7.39 -14.09
N ILE A 93 6.90 7.31 -15.29
CA ILE A 93 7.32 8.10 -16.44
C ILE A 93 7.15 9.60 -16.13
N ARG A 94 6.00 10.02 -15.62
CA ARG A 94 5.75 11.42 -15.24
C ARG A 94 6.75 11.93 -14.22
N PHE A 95 7.04 11.13 -13.19
CA PHE A 95 8.05 11.46 -12.19
C PHE A 95 9.44 11.60 -12.82
N ARG A 96 9.86 10.64 -13.64
CA ARG A 96 11.20 10.61 -14.27
C ARG A 96 11.44 11.77 -15.24
N PHE A 97 10.42 12.24 -15.94
CA PHE A 97 10.50 13.37 -16.86
C PHE A 97 10.01 14.70 -16.26
N ASN A 98 9.83 14.76 -14.93
CA ASN A 98 9.39 15.95 -14.21
C ASN A 98 8.07 16.57 -14.76
N LEU A 99 7.12 15.71 -15.13
CA LEU A 99 5.79 16.07 -15.64
C LEU A 99 4.72 16.13 -14.52
N MET A 100 5.16 16.27 -13.28
CA MET A 100 4.30 16.33 -12.11
C MET A 100 3.71 17.74 -11.98
N HIS A 101 2.39 17.80 -11.83
CA HIS A 101 1.62 19.03 -11.77
C HIS A 101 1.13 19.27 -10.34
N LYS A 102 1.55 20.39 -9.73
CA LYS A 102 1.29 20.70 -8.31
C LYS A 102 -0.18 20.57 -7.87
N LYS A 103 -1.12 20.84 -8.78
CA LYS A 103 -2.57 20.71 -8.52
C LYS A 103 -3.04 19.27 -8.26
N PHE A 104 -2.35 18.26 -8.80
CA PHE A 104 -2.81 16.87 -8.79
C PHE A 104 -1.86 15.92 -8.05
N ASP A 105 -0.59 16.31 -7.90
CA ASP A 105 0.50 15.44 -7.43
C ASP A 105 1.06 15.81 -6.05
N ILE A 106 0.40 16.70 -5.30
CA ILE A 106 0.78 17.07 -3.93
C ILE A 106 -0.27 16.50 -2.97
N ASP A 107 0.22 15.82 -1.93
CA ASP A 107 -0.52 15.42 -0.72
C ASP A 107 -0.47 16.52 0.34
#